data_AF-A0A8F5VNZ6-F1
#
_entry.id   AF-A0A8F5VNZ6-F1
#
_cell.length_a   1.000
_cell.length_b   1.000
_cell.length_c   1.000
_cell.angle_alpha   90.00
_cell.angle_beta   90.00
_cell.angle_gamma   90.00
#
_symmetry.space_group_name_H-M   'P 1'
#
loop_
_entity.id
_entity.type
_entity.pdbx_description
1 polymer ?
#
loop_
_entity_poly.entity_id
_entity_poly.type
_entity_poly.pdbx_seq_one_letter_code
_entity_poly.pdbx_strand_id
1 'polypeptide(L)'
;MLMQEPTPEMVQSWKETYNTFRPGLKPNRKPIQDVIAYLKENYPVIERNEESLLQVVIDNVILNEYSAQKISTGKNPLPQVFQIENTGTGKRLYENQDDVFKGCDIIVGFELESGYFMVEGSSQIWDELFVYRGLDEEDLNNYYLVAEYVSCVQKSGIPGI
;
A
#
# COMPACT_ATOMS: atom_id res chain seq x y z
N MET A 1 4.27 -4.08 5.42
CA MET A 1 5.22 -3.04 4.99
C MET A 1 6.63 -3.37 5.44
N LEU A 2 7.62 -3.42 4.53
CA LEU A 2 9.04 -3.53 4.89
C LEU A 2 9.58 -2.16 5.34
N MET A 3 10.13 -2.10 6.55
CA MET A 3 10.66 -0.86 7.16
C MET A 3 12.18 -0.89 7.38
N GLN A 4 12.87 -1.90 6.85
CA GLN A 4 14.29 -2.13 7.03
C GLN A 4 14.89 -2.79 5.80
N GLU A 5 16.22 -2.74 5.67
CA GLU A 5 16.93 -3.53 4.67
C GLU A 5 16.64 -5.03 4.86
N PRO A 6 16.28 -5.75 3.79
CA PRO A 6 15.95 -7.16 3.88
C PRO A 6 17.19 -8.00 4.16
N THR A 7 17.10 -8.90 5.14
CA THR A 7 18.15 -9.91 5.35
C THR A 7 18.02 -11.06 4.34
N PRO A 8 19.08 -11.84 4.08
CA PRO A 8 19.01 -13.01 3.22
C PRO A 8 17.93 -14.02 3.65
N GLU A 9 17.71 -14.17 4.96
CA GLU A 9 16.70 -15.08 5.52
C GLU A 9 15.28 -14.58 5.23
N MET A 10 15.04 -13.26 5.31
CA MET A 10 13.76 -12.66 4.92
C MET A 10 13.48 -12.92 3.44
N VAL A 11 14.47 -12.68 2.58
CA VAL A 11 14.36 -12.92 1.14
C VAL A 11 14.07 -14.39 0.84
N GLN A 12 14.73 -15.32 1.55
CA GLN A 12 14.49 -16.75 1.38
C GLN A 12 13.06 -17.14 1.79
N SER A 13 12.57 -16.63 2.93
CA SER A 13 11.19 -16.85 3.38
C SER A 13 10.15 -16.29 2.39
N TRP A 14 10.41 -15.13 1.80
CA TRP A 14 9.53 -14.57 0.76
C TRP A 14 9.49 -15.43 -0.50
N LYS A 15 10.63 -15.97 -0.94
CA LYS A 15 10.68 -16.89 -2.09
C LYS A 15 9.95 -18.21 -1.81
N GLU A 16 10.03 -18.74 -0.60
CA GLU A 16 9.29 -19.94 -0.19
C GLU A 16 7.78 -19.70 -0.17
N THR A 17 7.37 -18.56 0.40
CA THR A 17 5.96 -18.11 0.39
C THR A 17 5.47 -17.93 -1.04
N TYR A 18 6.25 -17.24 -1.88
CA TYR A 18 5.95 -17.06 -3.30
C TYR A 18 5.73 -18.40 -4.00
N ASN A 19 6.67 -19.34 -3.91
CA ASN A 19 6.56 -20.65 -4.57
C ASN A 19 5.34 -21.45 -4.10
N THR A 20 4.93 -21.28 -2.84
CA THR A 20 3.78 -21.95 -2.24
C THR A 20 2.46 -21.38 -2.74
N PHE A 21 2.29 -20.05 -2.68
CA PHE A 21 0.99 -19.41 -2.90
C PHE A 21 0.78 -18.88 -4.32
N ARG A 22 1.86 -18.49 -5.02
CA ARG A 22 1.78 -17.90 -6.37
C ARG A 22 0.93 -18.70 -7.37
N PRO A 23 1.00 -20.05 -7.44
CA PRO A 23 0.20 -20.83 -8.39
C PRO A 23 -1.32 -20.70 -8.18
N GLY A 24 -1.76 -20.42 -6.94
CA GLY A 24 -3.17 -20.25 -6.60
C GLY A 24 -3.69 -18.82 -6.80
N LEU A 25 -2.80 -17.84 -6.87
CA LEU A 25 -3.15 -16.43 -7.01
C LEU A 25 -3.46 -16.05 -8.47
N LYS A 26 -4.50 -15.24 -8.64
CA LYS A 26 -4.87 -14.61 -9.91
C LYS A 26 -4.83 -13.08 -9.74
N PRO A 27 -4.56 -12.33 -10.82
CA PRO A 27 -4.64 -10.87 -10.79
C PRO A 27 -6.02 -10.44 -10.28
N ASN A 28 -6.03 -9.57 -9.28
CA ASN A 28 -7.26 -9.07 -8.65
C ASN A 28 -7.15 -7.58 -8.29
N ARG A 29 -6.17 -6.88 -8.85
CA ARG A 29 -5.94 -5.46 -8.61
C ARG A 29 -7.17 -4.63 -8.97
N LYS A 30 -7.70 -3.89 -8.01
CA LYS A 30 -8.76 -2.90 -8.23
C LYS A 30 -8.19 -1.60 -8.79
N PRO A 31 -8.98 -0.83 -9.56
CA PRO A 31 -8.68 0.55 -9.89
C PRO A 31 -8.34 1.35 -8.63
N ILE A 32 -7.37 2.26 -8.74
CA ILE A 32 -6.95 3.07 -7.59
C ILE A 32 -8.06 3.98 -7.07
N GLN A 33 -9.00 4.38 -7.94
CA GLN A 33 -10.19 5.13 -7.58
C GLN A 33 -11.09 4.35 -6.61
N ASP A 34 -11.17 3.04 -6.74
CA ASP A 34 -11.95 2.19 -5.83
C ASP A 34 -11.29 2.10 -4.45
N VAL A 35 -9.95 2.15 -4.39
CA VAL A 35 -9.18 2.17 -3.14
C VAL A 35 -9.34 3.51 -2.43
N ILE A 36 -9.32 4.63 -3.17
CA ILE A 36 -9.59 5.96 -2.64
C ILE A 36 -11.03 6.06 -2.14
N ALA A 37 -12.00 5.54 -2.89
CA ALA A 37 -13.39 5.49 -2.45
C ALA A 37 -13.54 4.68 -1.16
N TYR A 38 -12.93 3.50 -1.09
CA TYR A 38 -12.91 2.67 0.11
C TYR A 38 -12.33 3.42 1.33
N LEU A 39 -11.19 4.11 1.16
CA LEU A 39 -10.60 4.92 2.23
C LEU A 39 -11.59 5.98 2.73
N LYS A 40 -12.21 6.74 1.82
CA LYS A 40 -13.14 7.83 2.14
C LYS A 40 -14.45 7.36 2.76
N GLU A 41 -14.90 6.16 2.41
CA GLU A 41 -16.11 5.56 2.96
C GLU A 41 -15.89 4.99 4.38
N ASN A 42 -14.70 4.48 4.67
CA ASN A 42 -14.41 3.80 5.93
C ASN A 42 -13.73 4.69 6.98
N TYR A 43 -13.12 5.81 6.57
CA TYR A 43 -12.36 6.69 7.46
C TYR A 43 -12.68 8.17 7.25
N PRO A 44 -12.74 8.98 8.33
CA PRO A 44 -12.76 10.42 8.20
C PRO A 44 -11.41 10.88 7.65
N VAL A 45 -11.43 11.58 6.51
CA VAL A 45 -10.22 12.03 5.83
C VAL A 45 -10.33 13.47 5.37
N ILE A 46 -9.20 14.16 5.38
CA ILE A 46 -9.02 15.49 4.81
C ILE A 46 -8.02 15.39 3.66
N GLU A 47 -8.37 15.96 2.51
CA GLU A 47 -7.46 16.04 1.37
C GLU A 47 -6.34 17.06 1.64
N ARG A 48 -5.10 16.67 1.33
CA ARG A 48 -3.89 17.44 1.54
C ARG A 48 -3.29 17.79 0.18
N ASN A 49 -2.97 19.07 -0.01
CA ASN A 49 -2.55 19.63 -1.31
C ASN A 49 -1.17 20.29 -1.23
N GLU A 50 -0.45 20.08 -0.13
CA GLU A 50 0.90 20.57 0.05
C GLU A 50 1.83 19.94 -0.99
N GLU A 51 2.52 20.78 -1.76
CA GLU A 51 3.43 20.35 -2.82
C GLU A 51 4.48 19.35 -2.32
N SER A 52 4.98 19.53 -1.09
CA SER A 52 5.92 18.59 -0.49
C SER A 52 5.36 17.18 -0.31
N LEU A 53 4.08 17.05 0.07
CA LEU A 53 3.44 15.74 0.22
C LEU A 53 3.14 15.10 -1.14
N LEU A 54 2.65 15.91 -2.08
CA LEU A 54 2.39 15.45 -3.45
C LEU A 54 3.68 14.97 -4.12
N GLN A 55 4.80 15.69 -3.92
CA GLN A 55 6.08 15.34 -4.50
C GLN A 55 6.64 14.03 -3.93
N VAL A 56 6.46 13.76 -2.63
CA VAL A 56 6.86 12.46 -2.03
C VAL A 56 6.17 11.28 -2.72
N VAL A 57 4.88 11.41 -3.04
CA VAL A 57 4.15 10.37 -3.79
C VAL A 57 4.73 10.20 -5.19
N ILE A 58 5.01 11.29 -5.89
CA ILE A 58 5.61 11.27 -7.22
C ILE A 58 6.99 10.59 -7.19
N ASP A 59 7.85 11.00 -6.25
CA ASP A 59 9.22 10.50 -6.12
C ASP A 59 9.24 9.00 -5.82
N ASN A 60 8.34 8.52 -4.98
CA ASN A 60 8.17 7.09 -4.69
C ASN A 60 7.82 6.26 -5.94
N VAL A 61 7.18 6.87 -6.94
CA VAL A 61 6.88 6.19 -8.21
C VAL A 61 8.04 6.33 -9.19
N ILE A 62 8.55 7.54 -9.43
CA ILE A 62 9.55 7.80 -10.47
C ILE A 62 10.92 7.23 -10.12
N LEU A 63 11.34 7.31 -8.85
CA LEU A 63 12.66 6.83 -8.41
C LEU A 63 12.69 5.31 -8.19
N ASN A 64 11.54 4.65 -8.22
CA ASN A 64 11.42 3.20 -8.11
C ASN A 64 11.16 2.61 -9.50
N GLU A 65 12.17 1.95 -10.11
CA GLU A 65 12.07 1.41 -11.47
C GLU A 65 10.82 0.53 -11.69
N TYR A 66 10.47 -0.29 -10.69
CA TYR A 66 9.31 -1.18 -10.73
C TYR A 66 7.98 -0.43 -10.77
N SER A 67 7.87 0.71 -10.08
CA SER A 67 6.66 1.53 -10.06
C SER A 67 6.60 2.46 -11.27
N ALA A 68 7.74 3.01 -11.69
CA ALA A 68 7.84 3.91 -12.84
C ALA A 68 7.34 3.25 -14.14
N GLN A 69 7.65 1.97 -14.37
CA GLN A 69 7.16 1.23 -15.54
C GLN A 69 5.63 1.07 -15.59
N LYS A 70 4.91 1.30 -14.48
CA LYS A 70 3.45 1.21 -14.43
C LYS A 70 2.76 2.50 -14.92
N ILE A 71 3.50 3.60 -15.07
CA ILE A 71 2.97 4.80 -15.70
C ILE A 71 2.96 4.59 -17.22
N SER A 72 1.80 4.82 -17.84
CA SER A 72 1.67 4.73 -19.30
C SER A 72 2.59 5.72 -20.00
N THR A 73 3.24 5.30 -21.10
CA THR A 73 4.18 6.14 -21.85
C THR A 73 3.57 7.50 -22.22
N GLY A 74 4.27 8.58 -21.88
CA GLY A 74 3.87 9.95 -22.18
C GLY A 74 2.87 10.56 -21.19
N LYS A 75 2.49 9.85 -20.13
CA LYS A 75 1.72 10.42 -19.02
C LYS A 75 2.63 10.93 -17.91
N ASN A 76 2.14 11.96 -17.23
CA ASN A 76 2.73 12.44 -15.99
C ASN A 76 2.04 11.77 -14.79
N PRO A 77 2.76 11.48 -13.70
CA PRO A 77 2.12 11.02 -12.48
C PRO A 77 1.15 12.08 -11.93
N LEU A 78 0.06 11.60 -11.35
CA LEU A 78 -1.03 12.39 -10.79
C LEU A 78 -1.21 11.99 -9.32
N PRO A 79 -0.59 12.70 -8.37
CA PRO A 79 -0.70 12.39 -6.95
C PRO A 79 -2.01 12.88 -6.35
N GLN A 80 -2.53 12.14 -5.37
CA GLN A 80 -3.56 12.58 -4.43
C GLN A 80 -3.17 12.15 -3.01
N VAL A 81 -3.33 13.03 -2.03
CA VAL A 81 -2.94 12.76 -0.64
C VAL A 81 -4.08 13.05 0.31
N PHE A 82 -4.27 12.17 1.28
CA PHE A 82 -5.25 12.31 2.34
C PHE A 82 -4.58 12.13 3.70
N GLN A 83 -5.03 12.90 4.68
CA GLN A 83 -4.76 12.62 6.09
C GLN A 83 -6.00 11.95 6.70
N ILE A 84 -5.80 10.85 7.43
CA ILE A 84 -6.86 10.28 8.26
C ILE A 84 -6.98 11.08 9.55
N GLU A 85 -8.17 11.53 9.88
CA GLU A 85 -8.42 12.29 11.10
C GLU A 85 -8.41 11.39 12.34
N ASN A 86 -7.89 11.90 13.46
CA ASN A 86 -7.94 11.21 14.76
C ASN A 86 -9.32 11.36 15.43
N THR A 87 -10.36 10.95 14.70
CA THR A 87 -11.76 10.97 15.11
C THR A 87 -12.47 9.74 14.54
N GLY A 88 -13.69 9.46 15.01
CA GLY A 88 -14.51 8.37 14.46
C GLY A 88 -13.76 7.02 14.35
N THR A 89 -13.84 6.39 13.18
CA THR A 89 -13.11 5.14 12.87
C THR A 89 -11.60 5.33 12.78
N GLY A 90 -11.12 6.53 12.41
CA GLY A 90 -9.70 6.88 12.37
C GLY A 90 -9.02 6.84 13.74
N LYS A 91 -9.76 7.14 14.83
CA LYS A 91 -9.22 7.10 16.21
C LYS A 91 -8.58 5.74 16.55
N ARG A 92 -9.18 4.64 16.08
CA ARG A 92 -8.64 3.30 16.30
C ARG A 92 -7.26 3.12 15.65
N LEU A 93 -7.03 3.72 14.48
CA LEU A 93 -5.72 3.66 13.83
C LEU A 93 -4.66 4.41 14.63
N TYR A 94 -5.01 5.60 15.17
CA TYR A 94 -4.12 6.36 16.05
C TYR A 94 -3.80 5.64 17.37
N GLU A 95 -4.81 5.00 17.98
CA GLU A 95 -4.62 4.22 19.22
C GLU A 95 -3.74 2.98 19.02
N ASN A 96 -3.74 2.41 17.81
CA ASN A 96 -2.98 1.21 17.45
C ASN A 96 -1.78 1.51 16.53
N GLN A 97 -1.28 2.75 16.51
CA GLN A 97 -0.07 3.06 15.74
C GLN A 97 1.09 2.20 16.20
N ASP A 98 1.89 1.75 15.23
CA ASP A 98 3.19 1.17 15.51
C ASP A 98 4.01 2.15 16.35
N ASP A 99 4.81 1.62 17.28
CA ASP A 99 5.56 2.46 18.24
C ASP A 99 6.44 3.52 17.56
N VAL A 100 6.96 3.21 16.38
CA VAL A 100 7.80 4.11 15.56
C VAL A 100 7.03 5.32 15.00
N PHE A 101 5.69 5.24 14.94
CA PHE A 101 4.82 6.26 14.38
C PHE A 101 3.95 6.98 15.42
N LYS A 102 4.12 6.65 16.71
CA LYS A 102 3.28 7.22 17.77
C LYS A 102 3.33 8.75 17.78
N GLY A 103 2.15 9.35 17.64
CA GLY A 103 1.98 10.80 17.65
C GLY A 103 2.24 11.48 16.30
N CYS A 104 2.57 10.71 15.26
CA CYS A 104 2.60 11.19 13.88
C CYS A 104 1.19 11.15 13.28
N ASP A 105 0.94 12.06 12.33
CA ASP A 105 -0.26 12.00 11.50
C ASP A 105 -0.25 10.74 10.61
N ILE A 106 -1.43 10.21 10.32
CA ILE A 106 -1.60 9.11 9.36
C ILE A 106 -1.89 9.70 7.99
N ILE A 107 -0.95 9.55 7.06
CA ILE A 107 -1.02 10.09 5.70
C ILE A 107 -1.12 8.94 4.70
N VAL A 108 -2.05 9.05 3.75
CA VAL A 108 -2.21 8.09 2.65
C VAL A 108 -2.05 8.83 1.34
N GLY A 109 -1.07 8.42 0.54
CA GLY A 109 -0.78 8.98 -0.78
C GLY A 109 -1.12 7.99 -1.87
N PHE A 110 -1.63 8.48 -2.99
CA PHE A 110 -2.01 7.70 -4.17
C PHE A 110 -1.44 8.33 -5.43
N GLU A 111 -0.95 7.52 -6.36
CA GLU A 111 -0.61 7.97 -7.70
C GLU A 111 -1.56 7.31 -8.70
N LEU A 112 -2.34 8.12 -9.42
CA LEU A 112 -3.51 7.65 -10.14
C LEU A 112 -3.19 6.84 -11.40
N GLU A 113 -2.04 7.06 -12.03
CA GLU A 113 -1.68 6.42 -13.30
C GLU A 113 -1.03 5.04 -13.10
N SER A 114 -0.08 4.92 -12.18
CA SER A 114 0.56 3.66 -11.79
C SER A 114 -0.32 2.80 -10.86
N GLY A 115 -1.32 3.43 -10.23
CA GLY A 115 -2.12 2.90 -9.13
C GLY A 115 -1.33 2.64 -7.84
N TYR A 116 -0.14 3.24 -7.72
CA TYR A 116 0.68 3.17 -6.52
C TYR A 116 -0.06 3.82 -5.34
N PHE A 117 0.18 3.32 -4.14
CA PHE A 117 -0.19 4.01 -2.92
C PHE A 117 0.89 3.84 -1.86
N MET A 118 0.92 4.78 -0.93
CA MET A 118 1.74 4.74 0.27
C MET A 118 0.90 5.07 1.49
N VAL A 119 1.35 4.60 2.65
CA VAL A 119 0.81 4.97 3.95
C VAL A 119 1.98 5.29 4.85
N GLU A 120 1.93 6.45 5.48
CA GLU A 120 2.79 6.82 6.59
C GLU A 120 1.97 6.86 7.88
N GLY A 121 2.57 6.42 8.98
CA GLY A 121 1.97 6.55 10.30
C GLY A 121 1.10 5.39 10.78
N SER A 122 0.84 4.34 9.96
CA SER A 122 0.09 3.16 10.40
C SER A 122 0.27 1.94 9.49
N SER A 123 0.91 0.88 9.99
CA SER A 123 1.00 -0.40 9.28
C SER A 123 -0.36 -1.08 9.13
N GLN A 124 -1.30 -0.83 10.05
CA GLN A 124 -2.64 -1.42 10.03
C GLN A 124 -3.43 -1.01 8.79
N ILE A 125 -3.52 0.28 8.48
CA ILE A 125 -4.24 0.75 7.27
C ILE A 125 -3.45 0.44 5.99
N TRP A 126 -2.12 0.35 6.08
CA TRP A 126 -1.31 -0.15 4.97
C TRP A 126 -1.69 -1.60 4.60
N ASP A 127 -1.73 -2.50 5.59
CA ASP A 127 -2.11 -3.91 5.40
C ASP A 127 -3.52 -4.02 4.81
N GLU A 128 -4.48 -3.24 5.35
CA GLU A 128 -5.88 -3.21 4.90
C GLU A 128 -6.01 -2.76 3.44
N LEU A 129 -5.42 -1.62 3.09
CA LEU A 129 -5.48 -1.10 1.71
C LEU A 129 -4.72 -1.99 0.73
N PHE A 130 -3.61 -2.62 1.15
CA PHE A 130 -2.85 -3.53 0.29
C PHE A 130 -3.67 -4.77 -0.07
N VAL A 131 -4.37 -5.36 0.91
CA VAL A 131 -5.29 -6.49 0.69
C VAL A 131 -6.46 -6.06 -0.18
N TYR A 132 -7.09 -4.93 0.13
CA TYR A 132 -8.25 -4.43 -0.61
C TYR A 132 -7.90 -4.14 -2.07
N ARG A 133 -6.76 -3.47 -2.31
CA ARG A 133 -6.26 -3.16 -3.66
C ARG A 133 -6.01 -4.42 -4.45
N GLY A 134 -5.37 -5.44 -3.87
CA GLY A 134 -4.97 -6.65 -4.58
C GLY A 134 -3.66 -6.49 -5.37
N LEU A 135 -3.36 -7.49 -6.20
CA LEU A 135 -2.13 -7.59 -7.01
C LEU A 135 -2.47 -7.65 -8.50
N ASP A 136 -1.69 -6.97 -9.33
CA ASP A 136 -1.76 -7.10 -10.80
C ASP A 136 -0.85 -8.22 -11.32
N GLU A 137 -0.85 -8.41 -12.64
CA GLU A 137 -0.04 -9.43 -13.31
C GLU A 137 1.47 -9.28 -13.03
N GLU A 138 1.97 -8.06 -12.95
CA GLU A 138 3.39 -7.79 -12.68
C GLU A 138 3.73 -7.92 -11.20
N ASP A 139 2.83 -7.51 -10.31
CA ASP A 139 2.97 -7.70 -8.86
C ASP A 139 3.10 -9.19 -8.54
N LEU A 140 2.35 -10.02 -9.25
CA LEU A 140 2.40 -11.46 -9.13
C LEU A 140 3.73 -12.07 -9.62
N ASN A 141 4.59 -11.34 -10.33
CA ASN A 141 5.93 -11.81 -10.67
C ASN A 141 7.00 -11.41 -9.64
N ASN A 142 6.62 -10.62 -8.63
CA ASN A 142 7.50 -10.13 -7.58
C ASN A 142 7.32 -10.94 -6.29
N TYR A 143 8.35 -11.70 -5.90
CA TYR A 143 8.30 -12.58 -4.74
C TYR A 143 8.02 -11.86 -3.42
N TYR A 144 8.50 -10.63 -3.27
CA TYR A 144 8.25 -9.83 -2.08
C TYR A 144 6.78 -9.39 -2.02
N LEU A 145 6.23 -8.84 -3.11
CA LEU A 145 4.84 -8.35 -3.13
C LEU A 145 3.83 -9.48 -2.88
N VAL A 146 4.08 -10.66 -3.44
CA VAL A 146 3.25 -11.84 -3.17
C VAL A 146 3.35 -12.29 -1.72
N ALA A 147 4.57 -12.40 -1.17
CA ALA A 147 4.75 -12.83 0.21
C ALA A 147 4.11 -11.85 1.20
N GLU A 148 4.27 -10.56 0.93
CA GLU A 148 3.67 -9.50 1.72
C GLU A 148 2.14 -9.55 1.63
N TYR A 149 1.57 -9.74 0.44
CA TYR A 149 0.13 -9.83 0.26
C TYR A 149 -0.47 -11.01 1.02
N VAL A 150 0.19 -12.18 0.94
CA VAL A 150 -0.20 -13.38 1.69
C VAL A 150 -0.19 -13.11 3.20
N SER A 151 0.87 -12.47 3.70
CA SER A 151 0.99 -12.09 5.10
C SER A 151 -0.16 -11.17 5.54
N CYS A 152 -0.47 -10.12 4.77
CA CYS A 152 -1.56 -9.20 5.08
C CYS A 152 -2.93 -9.90 5.05
N VAL A 153 -3.19 -10.77 4.05
CA VAL A 153 -4.45 -11.52 3.98
C VAL A 153 -4.59 -12.47 5.18
N GLN A 154 -3.52 -13.18 5.56
CA GLN A 154 -3.54 -14.06 6.75
C GLN A 154 -3.83 -13.29 8.04
N LYS A 155 -3.23 -12.10 8.21
CA LYS A 155 -3.52 -11.20 9.35
C LYS A 155 -4.96 -10.70 9.35
N SER A 156 -5.53 -10.42 8.17
CA SER A 156 -6.90 -9.88 8.04
C SER A 156 -7.99 -10.88 8.44
N GLY A 157 -7.66 -12.18 8.53
CA GLY A 157 -8.62 -13.24 8.82
C GLY A 157 -9.57 -13.56 7.67
N ILE A 158 -9.34 -13.04 6.46
CA ILE A 158 -10.10 -13.37 5.25
C ILE A 158 -9.73 -14.81 4.82
N PRO A 159 -10.68 -15.77 4.81
CA PRO A 159 -10.42 -17.11 4.30
C PRO A 159 -10.31 -17.08 2.78
N GLY A 160 -9.23 -17.57 2.17
CA GLY A 160 -9.17 -17.67 0.70
C GLY A 160 -7.82 -17.76 0.01
N ILE A 161 -6.72 -17.89 0.75
CA ILE A 161 -5.39 -18.26 0.24
C ILE A 161 -4.82 -19.42 1.04
#